data_AF-A0A0C3DM63-F1
#
_entry.id   AF-A0A0C3DM63-F1
#
_cell.length_a   1.000
_cell.length_b   1.000
_cell.length_c   1.000
_cell.angle_alpha   90.00
_cell.angle_beta   90.00
_cell.angle_gamma   90.00
#
_symmetry.space_group_name_H-M   'P 1'
#
loop_
_entity.id
_entity.type
_entity.pdbx_description
1 polymer ?
#
loop_
_entity_poly.entity_id
_entity_poly.type
_entity_poly.pdbx_seq_one_letter_code
_entity_poly.pdbx_strand_id
1 'polypeptide(L)'
;QLHLLEHFSEFCPHLFHKKLCVDSNVFNCILDQLSDHAIFQSKSNNLQLPVAVQLAIFLNHTGHYGNVISPEDIAQWASVSVSSAINCMHWVMVAILNQHNKFIGIPYTTSKDAKEGREYVEEHTCPGWKNGIFTVDGLTINLFEKLSQPCDPTEPHTPLEAPP
;
A
#
# COMPACT_ATOMS: atom_id res chain seq x y z
N GLN A 1 -8.93 8.84 -18.65
CA GLN A 1 -7.47 9.02 -18.86
C GLN A 1 -6.69 7.69 -18.93
N LEU A 2 -7.32 6.56 -18.58
CA LEU A 2 -6.70 5.24 -18.53
C LEU A 2 -6.08 4.74 -19.84
N HIS A 3 -6.67 5.04 -21.00
CA HIS A 3 -6.16 4.59 -22.31
C HIS A 3 -4.76 5.16 -22.66
N LEU A 4 -4.30 6.19 -21.95
CA LEU A 4 -2.97 6.77 -22.15
C LEU A 4 -1.90 6.10 -21.27
N LEU A 5 -2.27 5.21 -20.34
CA LEU A 5 -1.31 4.60 -19.42
C LEU A 5 -0.31 3.70 -20.15
N GLU A 6 -0.73 2.92 -21.15
CA GLU A 6 0.20 2.15 -22.00
C GLU A 6 1.20 3.09 -22.68
N HIS A 7 0.70 4.15 -23.32
CA HIS A 7 1.56 5.14 -23.96
C HIS A 7 2.53 5.82 -22.97
N PHE A 8 2.07 6.14 -21.76
CA PHE A 8 2.94 6.73 -20.74
C PHE A 8 3.98 5.74 -20.22
N SER A 9 3.64 4.45 -20.11
CA SER A 9 4.59 3.43 -19.67
C SER A 9 5.78 3.30 -20.62
N GLU A 10 5.54 3.43 -21.92
CA GLU A 10 6.56 3.27 -22.96
C GLU A 10 7.35 4.55 -23.26
N PHE A 11 6.66 5.70 -23.34
CA PHE A 11 7.26 6.93 -23.87
C PHE A 11 7.45 8.03 -22.82
N CYS A 12 6.68 8.01 -21.73
CA CYS A 12 6.66 9.08 -20.73
C CYS A 12 6.60 8.53 -19.29
N PRO A 13 7.63 7.79 -18.82
CA PRO A 13 7.59 7.10 -17.52
C PRO A 13 7.35 8.06 -16.35
N HIS A 14 7.83 9.29 -16.44
CA HIS A 14 7.57 10.34 -15.45
C HIS A 14 6.08 10.69 -15.31
N LEU A 15 5.30 10.66 -16.41
CA LEU A 15 3.84 10.88 -16.37
C LEU A 15 3.12 9.66 -15.81
N PHE A 16 3.60 8.46 -16.09
CA PHE A 16 3.08 7.23 -15.52
C PHE A 16 3.23 7.24 -13.98
N HIS A 17 4.44 7.50 -13.50
CA HIS A 17 4.70 7.63 -12.06
C HIS A 17 3.90 8.76 -11.43
N LYS A 18 3.79 9.92 -12.11
CA LYS A 18 2.94 11.03 -11.63
C LYS A 18 1.44 10.69 -11.59
N LYS A 19 0.99 9.63 -12.26
CA LYS A 19 -0.43 9.25 -12.28
C LYS A 19 -0.77 8.09 -11.36
N LEU A 20 0.18 7.20 -11.07
CA LEU A 20 -0.05 5.99 -10.29
C LEU A 20 0.84 5.89 -9.05
N CYS A 21 1.76 6.83 -8.85
CA CYS A 21 2.78 6.83 -7.79
C CYS A 21 3.65 5.57 -7.73
N VAL A 22 3.70 4.82 -8.84
CA VAL A 22 4.54 3.64 -9.01
C VAL A 22 5.16 3.66 -10.40
N ASP A 23 6.34 3.07 -10.52
CA ASP A 23 6.96 2.83 -11.82
C ASP A 23 6.22 1.75 -12.61
N SER A 24 6.31 1.80 -13.95
CA SER A 24 5.65 0.81 -14.81
C SER A 24 6.10 -0.62 -14.54
N ASN A 25 7.38 -0.84 -14.22
CA ASN A 25 7.88 -2.17 -13.88
C ASN A 25 7.22 -2.71 -12.60
N VAL A 26 7.09 -1.87 -11.57
CA VAL A 26 6.43 -2.24 -10.30
C VAL A 26 4.95 -2.51 -10.55
N PHE A 27 4.28 -1.66 -11.35
CA PHE A 27 2.90 -1.87 -11.75
C PHE A 27 2.69 -3.24 -12.41
N ASN A 28 3.54 -3.60 -13.38
CA ASN A 28 3.46 -4.89 -14.07
C ASN A 28 3.70 -6.06 -13.11
N CYS A 29 4.69 -5.96 -12.22
CA CYS A 29 4.93 -7.00 -11.20
C CYS A 29 3.74 -7.21 -10.25
N ILE A 30 3.02 -6.14 -9.89
CA ILE A 30 1.80 -6.25 -9.08
C ILE A 30 0.68 -6.85 -9.93
N LEU A 31 0.51 -6.38 -11.17
CA LEU A 31 -0.50 -6.87 -12.09
C LEU A 31 -0.38 -8.38 -12.33
N ASP A 32 0.82 -8.89 -12.58
CA ASP A 32 1.07 -10.32 -12.77
C ASP A 32 0.63 -11.13 -11.54
N GLN A 33 0.95 -10.66 -10.33
CA GLN A 33 0.57 -11.32 -9.07
C GLN A 33 -0.94 -11.27 -8.79
N LEU A 34 -1.64 -10.25 -9.28
CA LEU A 34 -3.08 -10.07 -9.08
C LEU A 34 -3.92 -10.76 -10.17
N SER A 35 -3.39 -10.91 -11.38
CA SER A 35 -4.15 -11.40 -12.55
C SER A 35 -4.72 -12.81 -12.36
N ASP A 36 -4.01 -13.66 -11.61
CA ASP A 36 -4.44 -15.03 -11.31
C ASP A 36 -5.42 -15.12 -10.12
N HIS A 37 -5.76 -14.00 -9.47
CA HIS A 37 -6.58 -14.02 -8.26
C HIS A 37 -8.06 -14.26 -8.59
N ALA A 38 -8.68 -15.23 -7.91
CA ALA A 38 -10.05 -15.68 -8.17
C ALA A 38 -11.13 -14.57 -8.07
N ILE A 39 -10.87 -13.48 -7.34
CA ILE A 39 -11.80 -12.35 -7.23
C ILE A 39 -12.03 -11.61 -8.56
N PHE A 40 -11.05 -11.67 -9.47
CA PHE A 40 -11.15 -11.09 -10.80
C PHE A 40 -11.69 -12.10 -11.83
N GLN A 41 -11.93 -13.34 -11.41
CA GLN A 41 -12.53 -14.39 -12.22
C GLN A 41 -14.03 -14.47 -11.91
N SER A 42 -14.78 -13.45 -12.33
CA SER A 42 -16.24 -13.48 -12.24
C SER A 42 -16.80 -14.63 -13.08
N LYS A 43 -17.54 -15.55 -12.45
CA LYS A 43 -18.40 -16.53 -13.14
C LYS A 43 -19.73 -15.95 -13.60
N SER A 44 -19.95 -14.64 -13.39
CA SER A 44 -21.19 -13.97 -13.77
C SER A 44 -21.11 -13.43 -15.20
N ASN A 45 -22.26 -13.32 -15.86
CA ASN A 45 -22.40 -12.77 -17.22
C ASN A 45 -22.11 -11.25 -17.32
N ASN A 46 -21.71 -10.60 -16.23
CA ASN A 46 -21.41 -9.18 -16.23
C ASN A 46 -19.96 -8.95 -16.65
N LEU A 47 -19.76 -8.00 -17.56
CA LEU A 47 -18.45 -7.62 -18.04
C LEU A 47 -17.68 -6.91 -16.90
N GLN A 48 -16.72 -7.61 -16.31
CA GLN A 48 -15.79 -7.03 -15.35
C GLN A 48 -14.71 -6.23 -16.08
N LEU A 49 -14.29 -5.10 -15.52
CA LEU A 49 -13.17 -4.34 -16.07
C LEU A 49 -11.87 -5.16 -16.00
N PRO A 50 -10.93 -5.00 -16.95
CA PRO A 50 -9.64 -5.67 -16.89
C PRO A 50 -8.90 -5.41 -15.57
N VAL A 51 -8.17 -6.39 -15.04
CA VAL A 51 -7.43 -6.26 -13.76
C VAL A 51 -6.48 -5.06 -13.76
N ALA A 52 -5.81 -4.82 -14.89
CA ALA A 52 -4.95 -3.65 -15.08
C ALA A 52 -5.69 -2.32 -14.88
N VAL A 53 -6.93 -2.22 -15.37
CA VAL A 53 -7.77 -1.03 -15.19
C VAL A 53 -8.17 -0.87 -13.72
N GLN A 54 -8.57 -1.96 -13.07
CA GLN A 54 -8.94 -1.92 -11.66
C GLN A 54 -7.76 -1.51 -10.77
N LEU A 55 -6.58 -2.06 -11.05
CA LEU A 55 -5.33 -1.74 -10.34
C LEU A 55 -4.92 -0.27 -10.57
N ALA A 56 -5.01 0.23 -11.81
CA ALA A 56 -4.72 1.62 -12.10
C ALA A 56 -5.65 2.60 -11.36
N ILE A 57 -6.95 2.28 -11.26
CA ILE A 57 -7.92 3.05 -10.47
C ILE A 57 -7.52 3.05 -8.99
N PHE A 58 -7.19 1.88 -8.45
CA PHE A 58 -6.79 1.73 -7.06
C PHE A 58 -5.52 2.53 -6.70
N LEU A 59 -4.48 2.44 -7.54
CA LEU A 59 -3.21 3.14 -7.34
C LEU A 59 -3.33 4.65 -7.54
N ASN A 60 -4.11 5.10 -8.53
CA ASN A 60 -4.37 6.53 -8.71
C ASN A 60 -5.06 7.13 -7.47
N HIS A 61 -6.01 6.41 -6.88
CA HIS A 61 -6.68 6.86 -5.67
C HIS A 61 -5.74 6.90 -4.46
N THR A 62 -5.10 5.78 -4.16
CA THR A 62 -4.27 5.60 -2.95
C THR A 62 -2.95 6.38 -3.00
N GLY A 63 -2.39 6.59 -4.20
CA GLY A 63 -1.11 7.28 -4.36
C GLY A 63 -1.16 8.80 -4.29
N HIS A 64 -2.32 9.43 -4.58
CA HIS A 64 -2.37 10.88 -4.78
C HIS A 64 -3.15 11.66 -3.75
N TYR A 65 -4.17 11.06 -3.13
CA TYR A 65 -5.17 11.87 -2.43
C TYR A 65 -5.42 11.46 -0.97
N GLY A 66 -4.80 10.37 -0.49
CA GLY A 66 -5.14 9.82 0.82
C GLY A 66 -6.66 9.66 0.99
N ASN A 67 -7.17 9.73 2.20
CA ASN A 67 -8.62 9.63 2.49
C ASN A 67 -9.49 10.81 1.99
N VAL A 68 -8.94 11.77 1.22
CA VAL A 68 -9.61 13.06 0.94
C VAL A 68 -10.36 13.08 -0.40
N ILE A 69 -10.06 12.20 -1.35
CA ILE A 69 -10.77 12.19 -2.64
C ILE A 69 -12.15 11.53 -2.54
N SER A 70 -13.11 12.07 -3.28
CA SER A 70 -14.43 11.45 -3.41
C SER A 70 -14.43 10.32 -4.45
N PRO A 71 -15.21 9.24 -4.25
CA PRO A 71 -15.43 8.22 -5.27
C PRO A 71 -15.89 8.78 -6.63
N GLU A 72 -16.57 9.92 -6.64
CA GLU A 72 -16.99 10.67 -7.81
C GLU A 72 -15.81 11.19 -8.63
N ASP A 73 -14.80 11.75 -7.98
CA ASP A 73 -13.59 12.28 -8.65
C ASP A 73 -12.80 11.15 -9.33
N ILE A 74 -12.68 10.00 -8.65
CA ILE A 74 -12.03 8.80 -9.20
C ILE A 74 -12.80 8.29 -10.42
N ALA A 75 -14.12 8.21 -10.29
CA ALA A 75 -14.99 7.74 -11.37
C ALA A 75 -14.89 8.66 -12.60
N GLN A 76 -14.84 9.98 -12.39
CA GLN A 76 -14.62 10.96 -13.47
C GLN A 76 -13.25 10.77 -14.13
N TRP A 77 -12.18 10.60 -13.35
CA TRP A 77 -10.82 10.37 -13.87
C TRP A 77 -10.71 9.10 -14.73
N ALA A 78 -11.31 8.02 -14.22
CA ALA A 78 -11.34 6.71 -14.86
C ALA A 78 -12.38 6.60 -15.98
N SER A 79 -13.32 7.55 -16.08
CA SER A 79 -14.44 7.51 -17.01
C SER A 79 -15.32 6.27 -16.83
N VAL A 80 -15.59 5.92 -15.57
CA VAL A 80 -16.46 4.80 -15.16
C VAL A 80 -17.59 5.31 -14.25
N SER A 81 -18.57 4.46 -13.91
CA SER A 81 -19.55 4.82 -12.88
C SER A 81 -18.93 4.79 -11.48
N VAL A 82 -19.49 5.55 -10.54
CA VAL A 82 -19.05 5.57 -9.13
C VAL A 82 -19.05 4.17 -8.53
N SER A 83 -20.12 3.40 -8.75
CA SER A 83 -20.21 2.02 -8.26
C SER A 83 -19.13 1.12 -8.86
N SER A 84 -18.77 1.31 -10.13
CA SER A 84 -17.66 0.57 -10.75
C SER A 84 -16.31 0.93 -10.13
N ALA A 85 -16.04 2.22 -9.87
CA ALA A 85 -14.81 2.65 -9.20
C ALA A 85 -14.70 2.03 -7.78
N ILE A 86 -15.78 2.08 -7.00
CA ILE A 86 -15.85 1.46 -5.66
C ILE A 86 -15.58 -0.04 -5.74
N ASN A 87 -16.22 -0.76 -6.67
CA ASN A 87 -16.01 -2.19 -6.83
C ASN A 87 -14.56 -2.53 -7.23
N CYS A 88 -13.95 -1.74 -8.12
CA CYS A 88 -12.54 -1.91 -8.47
C CYS A 88 -11.63 -1.78 -7.23
N MET A 89 -11.86 -0.76 -6.41
CA MET A 89 -11.09 -0.56 -5.18
C MET A 89 -11.26 -1.73 -4.21
N HIS A 90 -12.50 -2.19 -3.99
CA HIS A 90 -12.77 -3.34 -3.12
C HIS A 90 -12.08 -4.62 -3.62
N TRP A 91 -12.16 -4.92 -4.91
CA TRP A 91 -11.57 -6.13 -5.47
C TRP A 91 -10.05 -6.12 -5.37
N VAL A 92 -9.40 -5.00 -5.68
CA VAL A 92 -7.94 -4.86 -5.55
C VAL A 92 -7.52 -4.95 -4.07
N MET A 93 -8.21 -4.26 -3.16
CA MET A 93 -7.92 -4.34 -1.72
C MET A 93 -8.02 -5.77 -1.20
N VAL A 94 -9.10 -6.50 -1.52
CA VAL A 94 -9.26 -7.89 -1.09
C VAL A 94 -8.17 -8.78 -1.68
N ALA A 95 -7.80 -8.59 -2.95
CA ALA A 95 -6.74 -9.38 -3.58
C ALA A 95 -5.36 -9.15 -2.93
N ILE A 96 -5.04 -7.89 -2.59
CA ILE A 96 -3.81 -7.52 -1.87
C ILE A 96 -3.82 -8.13 -0.47
N LEU A 97 -4.93 -8.00 0.28
CA LEU A 97 -5.05 -8.52 1.65
C LEU A 97 -4.98 -10.05 1.70
N ASN A 98 -5.58 -10.74 0.73
CA ASN A 98 -5.47 -12.20 0.62
C ASN A 98 -4.03 -12.65 0.40
N GLN A 99 -3.21 -11.83 -0.25
CA GLN A 99 -1.80 -12.08 -0.53
C GLN A 99 -0.88 -11.24 0.36
N HIS A 100 -1.33 -10.83 1.57
CA HIS A 100 -0.61 -9.89 2.43
C HIS A 100 0.84 -10.31 2.73
N ASN A 101 1.15 -11.59 2.90
CA ASN A 101 2.52 -12.04 3.13
C ASN A 101 3.47 -11.78 1.94
N LYS A 102 2.93 -11.64 0.73
CA LYS A 102 3.71 -11.31 -0.48
C LYS A 102 3.83 -9.79 -0.67
N PHE A 103 2.77 -9.05 -0.40
CA PHE A 103 2.70 -7.60 -0.67
C PHE A 103 3.10 -6.72 0.52
N ILE A 104 2.96 -7.22 1.75
CA ILE A 104 3.23 -6.49 2.99
C ILE A 104 4.40 -7.18 3.69
N GLY A 105 5.60 -6.69 3.40
CA GLY A 105 6.82 -7.07 4.11
C GLY A 105 7.24 -5.97 5.07
N ILE A 106 7.30 -6.28 6.37
CA ILE A 106 8.03 -5.43 7.32
C ILE A 106 9.50 -5.83 7.22
N PRO A 107 10.40 -4.96 6.72
CA PRO A 107 11.81 -5.29 6.68
C PRO A 107 12.31 -5.57 8.09
N TYR A 108 13.10 -6.63 8.25
CA TYR A 108 13.79 -6.88 9.51
C TYR A 108 14.67 -5.68 9.84
N THR A 109 14.78 -5.31 11.12
CA THR A 109 15.53 -4.14 11.57
C THR A 109 17.01 -4.17 11.13
N THR A 110 17.56 -5.37 10.94
CA THR A 110 18.93 -5.65 10.47
C THR A 110 19.06 -5.79 8.95
N SER A 111 17.95 -5.77 8.21
CA SER A 111 17.99 -5.83 6.75
C SER A 111 18.67 -4.60 6.16
N LYS A 112 19.21 -4.78 4.94
CA LYS A 112 19.79 -3.69 4.17
C LYS A 112 18.78 -2.56 3.97
N ASP A 113 17.55 -2.90 3.61
CA ASP A 113 16.45 -1.94 3.37
C ASP A 113 16.12 -1.12 4.63
N ALA A 114 16.09 -1.76 5.81
CA ALA A 114 15.87 -1.05 7.07
C ALA A 114 17.05 -0.14 7.45
N LYS A 115 18.28 -0.52 7.07
CA LYS A 115 19.46 0.33 7.29
C LYS A 115 19.42 1.56 6.38
N GLU A 116 19.17 1.36 5.10
CA GLU A 116 19.03 2.44 4.11
C GLU A 116 17.88 3.39 4.48
N GLY A 117 16.76 2.85 4.98
CA GLY A 117 15.65 3.65 5.49
C GLY A 117 16.05 4.55 6.66
N ARG A 118 16.80 4.04 7.64
CA ARG A 118 17.30 4.85 8.76
C ARG A 118 18.27 5.93 8.31
N GLU A 119 19.23 5.59 7.45
CA GLU A 119 20.20 6.54 6.90
C GLU A 119 19.49 7.69 6.17
N TYR A 120 18.49 7.38 5.34
CA TYR A 120 17.67 8.39 4.68
C TYR A 120 16.94 9.30 5.68
N VAL A 121 16.32 8.72 6.71
CA VAL A 121 15.58 9.48 7.74
C VAL A 121 16.52 10.36 8.57
N GLU A 122 17.71 9.88 8.91
CA GLU A 122 18.73 10.68 9.60
C GLU A 122 19.22 11.87 8.77
N GLU A 123 19.39 11.69 7.47
CA GLU A 123 19.85 12.75 6.55
C GLU A 123 18.76 13.79 6.25
N HIS A 124 17.49 13.39 6.21
CA HIS A 124 16.40 14.20 5.66
C HIS A 124 15.33 14.63 6.68
N THR A 125 15.42 14.20 7.94
CA THR A 125 14.41 14.52 8.98
C THR A 125 15.05 14.95 10.32
N CYS A 126 14.24 15.23 11.35
CA CYS A 126 14.75 15.72 12.62
C CYS A 126 15.23 14.58 13.56
N PRO A 127 16.11 14.87 14.55
CA PRO A 127 16.74 13.83 15.38
C PRO A 127 15.78 12.91 16.16
N GLY A 128 14.53 13.34 16.37
CA GLY A 128 13.50 12.52 17.01
C GLY A 128 13.09 11.30 16.17
N TRP A 129 13.47 11.23 14.89
CA TRP A 129 13.07 10.20 13.94
C TRP A 129 14.21 9.29 13.47
N LYS A 130 15.45 9.49 13.94
CA LYS A 130 16.66 8.78 13.48
C LYS A 130 16.60 7.24 13.38
N ASN A 131 15.64 6.60 14.06
CA ASN A 131 15.44 5.15 14.03
C ASN A 131 14.23 4.70 13.18
N GLY A 132 13.53 5.63 12.53
CA GLY A 132 12.38 5.34 11.68
C GLY A 132 12.79 4.65 10.39
N ILE A 133 12.03 3.63 9.99
CA ILE A 133 12.22 2.89 8.73
C ILE A 133 11.00 2.97 7.80
N PHE A 134 9.91 3.58 8.26
CA PHE A 134 8.68 3.75 7.50
C PHE A 134 8.30 5.22 7.44
N THR A 135 7.76 5.63 6.30
CA THR A 135 7.09 6.91 6.11
C THR A 135 5.68 6.62 5.58
N VAL A 136 4.67 7.32 6.08
CA VAL A 136 3.30 7.24 5.58
C VAL A 136 2.93 8.64 5.09
N ASP A 137 2.58 8.78 3.82
CA ASP A 137 2.04 9.99 3.19
C ASP A 137 2.75 11.32 3.53
N GLY A 138 4.08 11.33 3.65
CA GLY A 138 4.85 12.53 3.98
C GLY A 138 4.62 13.07 5.40
N LEU A 139 3.82 12.38 6.22
CA LEU A 139 3.70 12.62 7.65
C LEU A 139 4.20 11.39 8.40
N THR A 140 5.43 11.46 8.89
CA THR A 140 6.05 10.40 9.68
C THR A 140 5.19 10.15 10.92
N ILE A 141 4.60 8.95 11.03
CA ILE A 141 3.92 8.50 12.25
C ILE A 141 4.94 7.71 13.06
N ASN A 142 5.10 8.08 14.34
CA ASN A 142 5.94 7.33 15.25
C ASN A 142 5.20 6.02 15.53
N LEU A 143 5.67 4.94 14.90
CA LEU A 143 5.30 3.58 15.29
C LEU A 143 5.83 3.39 16.71
N PHE A 144 4.99 3.68 17.70
CA PHE A 144 5.24 3.32 19.08
C PHE A 144 5.56 1.82 19.10
N GLU A 145 6.73 1.47 19.63
CA GLU A 145 7.18 0.09 19.70
C GLU A 145 6.07 -0.79 20.28
N LYS A 146 5.60 -1.75 19.49
CA LYS A 146 4.94 -2.91 20.07
C LYS A 146 6.02 -3.59 20.91
N LEU A 147 5.90 -3.50 22.23
CA LEU A 147 6.73 -4.25 23.16
C LEU A 147 6.69 -5.71 22.73
N SER A 148 7.77 -6.14 22.09
CA SER A 148 8.04 -7.55 21.89
C SER A 148 8.42 -8.05 23.28
N GLN A 149 7.43 -8.38 24.11
CA GLN A 149 7.71 -9.12 25.33
C GLN A 149 8.28 -10.47 24.91
N PRO A 150 9.53 -10.81 25.29
CA PRO A 150 9.91 -12.20 25.33
C PRO A 150 9.05 -12.83 26.44
N CYS A 151 8.28 -13.85 26.11
CA CYS A 151 7.78 -14.77 27.14
C CYS A 151 9.01 -15.46 27.73
N ASP A 152 9.60 -14.90 28.78
CA ASP A 152 10.49 -15.64 29.67
C ASP A 152 9.61 -16.31 30.75
N PRO A 153 9.55 -17.65 30.83
CA PRO A 153 8.69 -18.34 31.79
C PRO A 153 9.19 -18.31 33.24
N THR A 154 10.20 -17.51 33.58
CA THR A 154 10.96 -17.71 34.83
C THR A 154 11.13 -16.46 35.67
N GLU A 155 10.04 -15.84 36.13
CA GLU A 155 10.10 -15.00 37.33
C GLU A 155 8.84 -15.18 38.21
N PRO A 156 9.01 -15.43 39.53
CA PRO A 156 7.88 -15.69 40.41
C PRO A 156 7.12 -14.41 40.74
N HIS A 157 5.81 -14.42 40.48
CA HIS A 157 4.88 -13.37 40.87
C HIS A 157 4.95 -13.14 42.39
N THR A 158 5.46 -11.99 42.80
CA THR A 158 5.28 -11.49 44.16
C THR A 158 3.97 -10.71 44.19
N PRO A 159 2.97 -11.06 45.02
CA PRO A 159 1.70 -10.33 45.07
C PRO A 159 1.92 -8.90 45.59
N LEU A 160 1.42 -7.92 44.82
CA LEU A 160 1.41 -6.52 45.18
C LEU A 160 0.42 -6.31 46.36
N GLU A 161 0.95 -6.01 47.54
CA GLU A 161 0.17 -5.62 48.71
C GLU A 161 -0.43 -4.22 48.48
N ALA A 162 -1.73 -4.06 48.72
CA ALA A 162 -2.44 -2.80 48.56
C ALA A 162 -2.21 -1.88 49.78
N PRO A 163 -1.90 -0.59 49.59
CA PRO A 163 -1.75 0.34 50.71
C PRO A 163 -3.13 0.78 51.29
N PRO A 164 -3.16 1.25 52.54
CA PRO A 164 -4.38 1.47 53.34
C PRO A 164 -5.27 2.61 52.87
#